data_AF-A0A811QT11-F1
#
_entry.id   AF-A0A811QT11-F1
#
_cell.length_a   1.000
_cell.length_b   1.000
_cell.length_c   1.000
_cell.angle_alpha   90.00
_cell.angle_beta   90.00
_cell.angle_gamma   90.00
#
_symmetry.space_group_name_H-M   'P 1'
#
loop_
_entity.id
_entity.type
_entity.pdbx_description
1 polymer ?
#
loop_
_entity_poly.entity_id
_entity_poly.type
_entity_poly.pdbx_seq_one_letter_code
_entity_poly.pdbx_strand_id
1 'polypeptide(L)'
;MAARRVCSAVLAIGLLLAAAVAAVPPHLQLVTDTDGGLSLDFHAASCPQLEGIVRAAVQAERGQDVQVTAGLLRIFFHDCLPQGCDASILLDGEKSFGPNASLQPRALQLIESIRAKVHAVCGATVSCADIIALATRDAVSLAGGPSIAMPQGRTDSLRPATNAEVNTLPSPFSDVSTLLGTFSRRGLADPADLVALSGGHTVGKASCSFIRGNDDFSRRLAANCSAGRTGKQSLDIE
;
A
#
# COMPACT_ATOMS: atom_id res chain seq x y z
N MET A 1 -76.35 -53.84 9.01
CA MET A 1 -75.14 -53.94 9.86
C MET A 1 -74.16 -52.85 9.43
N ALA A 2 -73.69 -52.06 10.41
CA ALA A 2 -72.55 -51.12 10.46
C ALA A 2 -72.05 -50.47 9.14
N ALA A 3 -72.21 -49.16 8.89
CA ALA A 3 -71.63 -47.98 9.56
C ALA A 3 -70.12 -47.75 9.32
N ARG A 4 -69.81 -46.61 8.65
CA ARG A 4 -68.80 -45.54 8.93
C ARG A 4 -68.14 -45.07 7.61
N ARG A 5 -68.42 -43.86 7.10
CA ARG A 5 -68.04 -42.49 7.50
C ARG A 5 -66.55 -42.13 7.27
N VAL A 6 -66.33 -41.33 6.21
CA VAL A 6 -65.65 -40.01 6.12
C VAL A 6 -64.37 -39.74 6.93
N CYS A 7 -63.30 -39.28 6.26
CA CYS A 7 -62.50 -38.04 6.50
C CYS A 7 -61.35 -37.98 5.48
N SER A 8 -61.29 -37.01 4.55
CA SER A 8 -60.75 -35.64 4.73
C SER A 8 -59.41 -35.58 5.45
N ALA A 9 -58.32 -35.33 4.71
CA ALA A 9 -57.38 -34.24 4.97
C ALA A 9 -56.19 -34.34 3.99
N VAL A 10 -56.25 -33.54 2.92
CA VAL A 10 -55.05 -32.99 2.29
C VAL A 10 -54.53 -31.95 3.26
N LEU A 11 -53.35 -32.17 3.86
CA LEU A 11 -52.62 -31.11 4.54
C LEU A 11 -51.11 -31.33 4.41
N ALA A 12 -50.48 -30.27 3.91
CA ALA A 12 -49.06 -29.99 3.79
C ALA A 12 -48.14 -30.61 4.85
N ILE A 13 -47.05 -31.24 4.40
CA ILE A 13 -45.77 -31.20 5.11
C ILE A 13 -44.71 -30.83 4.07
N GLY A 14 -44.46 -29.52 3.97
CA GLY A 14 -43.28 -29.00 3.32
C GLY A 14 -42.08 -29.02 4.26
N LEU A 15 -40.90 -28.96 3.64
CA LEU A 15 -39.66 -28.37 4.14
C LEU A 15 -39.11 -28.94 5.46
N LEU A 16 -38.00 -29.69 5.39
CA LEU A 16 -36.89 -29.65 6.36
C LEU A 16 -35.77 -30.62 5.91
N LEU A 17 -34.86 -30.12 5.09
CA LEU A 17 -33.50 -30.64 4.94
C LEU A 17 -32.58 -29.52 4.43
N ALA A 18 -32.33 -28.57 5.32
CA ALA A 18 -31.21 -27.65 5.22
C ALA A 18 -30.64 -27.47 6.63
N ALA A 19 -29.54 -28.16 6.94
CA ALA A 19 -28.59 -27.77 8.00
C ALA A 19 -27.40 -28.76 8.02
N ALA A 20 -26.42 -28.52 7.16
CA ALA A 20 -25.05 -28.90 7.43
C ALA A 20 -24.14 -27.73 7.04
N VAL A 21 -24.36 -26.59 7.70
CA VAL A 21 -23.37 -25.52 7.74
C VAL A 21 -22.35 -25.95 8.78
N ALA A 22 -21.18 -26.37 8.33
CA ALA A 22 -20.04 -26.63 9.19
C ALA A 22 -19.75 -25.36 10.00
N ALA A 23 -19.73 -25.47 11.33
CA ALA A 23 -19.35 -24.40 12.23
C ALA A 23 -17.86 -24.09 12.03
N VAL A 24 -17.56 -23.00 11.32
CA VAL A 24 -16.20 -22.44 11.24
C VAL A 24 -15.92 -21.75 12.59
N PRO A 25 -14.77 -22.00 13.22
CA PRO A 25 -14.42 -21.37 14.50
C PRO A 25 -14.31 -19.83 14.36
N PRO A 26 -14.65 -19.06 15.42
CA PRO A 26 -14.76 -17.59 15.38
C PRO A 26 -13.42 -16.83 15.21
N HIS A 27 -12.33 -17.52 14.89
CA HIS A 27 -10.99 -16.93 14.74
C HIS A 27 -10.47 -16.91 13.30
N LEU A 28 -11.28 -17.35 12.33
CA LEU A 28 -10.95 -17.25 10.90
C LEU A 28 -12.09 -16.55 10.17
N GLN A 29 -12.30 -15.27 10.51
CA GLN A 29 -13.08 -14.39 9.64
C GLN A 29 -12.21 -14.06 8.43
N LEU A 30 -12.52 -14.67 7.29
CA LEU A 30 -12.04 -14.18 6.01
C LEU A 30 -12.63 -12.77 5.85
N VAL A 31 -11.83 -11.75 6.11
CA VAL A 31 -12.17 -10.36 5.83
C VAL A 31 -12.18 -10.23 4.31
N THR A 32 -13.32 -10.56 3.70
CA THR A 32 -13.61 -10.15 2.32
C THR A 32 -14.06 -8.70 2.38
N ASP A 33 -13.10 -7.80 2.54
CA ASP A 33 -13.36 -6.38 2.36
C ASP A 33 -13.53 -6.13 0.86
N THR A 34 -14.79 -6.16 0.41
CA THR A 34 -15.14 -5.85 -0.98
C THR A 34 -15.16 -4.35 -1.17
N ASP A 35 -13.99 -3.75 -1.26
CA ASP A 35 -13.84 -2.47 -1.94
C ASP A 35 -13.49 -2.78 -3.41
N GLY A 36 -14.46 -2.66 -4.30
CA GLY A 36 -14.22 -2.61 -5.75
C GLY A 36 -13.52 -3.81 -6.42
N GLY A 37 -13.48 -5.00 -5.82
CA GLY A 37 -12.91 -6.21 -6.44
C GLY A 37 -11.53 -6.64 -5.95
N LEU A 38 -11.01 -6.04 -4.87
CA LEU A 38 -9.78 -6.49 -4.21
C LEU A 38 -10.02 -7.70 -3.29
N SER A 39 -9.05 -8.61 -3.18
CA SER A 39 -9.08 -9.70 -2.20
C SER A 39 -7.67 -10.12 -1.76
N LEU A 40 -7.55 -10.74 -0.58
CA LEU A 40 -6.26 -11.24 -0.07
C LEU A 40 -5.72 -12.43 -0.89
N ASP A 41 -6.60 -13.15 -1.58
CA ASP A 41 -6.32 -14.36 -2.36
C ASP A 41 -6.41 -14.13 -3.88
N PHE A 42 -6.44 -12.88 -4.33
CA PHE A 42 -6.69 -12.52 -5.74
C PHE A 42 -5.78 -13.27 -6.73
N HIS A 43 -4.50 -13.42 -6.38
CA HIS A 43 -3.51 -14.13 -7.20
C HIS A 43 -3.22 -15.57 -6.75
N ALA A 44 -3.98 -16.13 -5.80
CA ALA A 44 -3.71 -17.46 -5.24
C ALA A 44 -3.74 -18.57 -6.29
N ALA A 45 -4.58 -18.45 -7.33
CA ALA A 45 -4.64 -19.40 -8.43
C ALA A 45 -3.70 -19.02 -9.59
N SER A 46 -3.59 -17.73 -9.93
CA SER A 46 -2.85 -17.27 -11.12
C SER A 46 -1.34 -17.16 -10.91
N CYS A 47 -0.90 -16.87 -9.68
CA CYS A 47 0.51 -16.72 -9.32
C CYS A 47 0.75 -17.11 -7.84
N PRO A 48 0.68 -18.41 -7.48
CA PRO A 48 0.81 -18.86 -6.10
C PRO A 48 2.14 -18.49 -5.42
N GLN A 49 3.18 -18.21 -6.21
CA GLN A 49 4.53 -17.87 -5.74
C GLN A 49 4.74 -16.36 -5.55
N LEU A 50 3.73 -15.52 -5.83
CA LEU A 50 3.85 -14.05 -5.86
C LEU A 50 4.47 -13.48 -4.59
N GLU A 51 3.84 -13.70 -3.43
CA GLU A 51 4.30 -13.11 -2.16
C GLU A 51 5.72 -13.56 -1.79
N GLY A 52 6.07 -14.83 -2.08
CA GLY A 52 7.41 -15.34 -1.84
C GLY A 52 8.48 -14.66 -2.71
N ILE A 53 8.18 -14.44 -4.00
CA ILE A 53 9.09 -13.75 -4.93
C ILE A 53 9.31 -12.30 -4.49
N VAL A 54 8.23 -11.58 -4.18
CA VAL A 54 8.27 -10.18 -3.75
C VAL A 54 9.09 -10.05 -2.47
N ARG A 55 8.75 -10.82 -1.43
CA ARG A 55 9.43 -10.76 -0.14
C ARG A 55 10.91 -11.07 -0.23
N ALA A 56 11.28 -12.11 -0.98
CA ALA A 56 12.69 -12.49 -1.15
C ALA A 56 13.50 -11.40 -1.86
N ALA A 57 12.94 -10.77 -2.89
CA ALA A 57 13.59 -9.67 -3.59
C ALA A 57 13.77 -8.44 -2.69
N VAL A 58 12.73 -8.06 -1.92
CA VAL A 58 12.82 -6.95 -0.95
C VAL A 58 13.86 -7.25 0.13
N GLN A 59 13.88 -8.47 0.68
CA GLN A 59 14.86 -8.88 1.69
C GLN A 59 16.30 -8.81 1.16
N ALA A 60 16.54 -9.30 -0.05
CA ALA A 60 17.85 -9.23 -0.68
C ALA A 60 18.30 -7.77 -0.88
N GLU A 61 17.42 -6.90 -1.35
CA GLU A 61 17.73 -5.49 -1.59
C GLU A 61 18.02 -4.74 -0.28
N ARG A 62 17.22 -4.97 0.76
CA ARG A 62 17.45 -4.39 2.10
C ARG A 62 18.78 -4.82 2.71
N GLY A 63 19.24 -6.04 2.42
CA GLY A 63 20.58 -6.51 2.82
C GLY A 63 21.73 -5.69 2.20
N GLN A 64 21.45 -4.93 1.13
CA GLN A 64 22.40 -4.06 0.46
C GLN A 64 22.19 -2.58 0.80
N ASP A 65 20.93 -2.14 0.92
CA ASP A 65 20.57 -0.77 1.26
C ASP A 65 19.26 -0.73 2.05
N VAL A 66 19.37 -0.57 3.37
CA VAL A 66 18.22 -0.46 4.27
C VAL A 66 17.30 0.72 3.94
N GLN A 67 17.81 1.74 3.24
CA GLN A 67 17.03 2.92 2.85
C GLN A 67 15.96 2.60 1.79
N VAL A 68 16.03 1.43 1.13
CA VAL A 68 15.01 1.02 0.16
C VAL A 68 13.62 0.89 0.80
N THR A 69 13.53 0.61 2.11
CA THR A 69 12.24 0.61 2.82
C THR A 69 11.56 1.98 2.74
N ALA A 70 12.30 3.05 3.01
CA ALA A 70 11.77 4.41 2.93
C ALA A 70 11.42 4.80 1.47
N GLY A 71 12.23 4.35 0.51
CA GLY A 71 11.95 4.54 -0.91
C GLY A 71 10.64 3.90 -1.37
N LEU A 72 10.40 2.64 -0.99
CA LEU A 72 9.17 1.92 -1.32
C LEU A 72 7.94 2.56 -0.67
N LEU A 73 8.01 2.86 0.64
CA LEU A 73 6.95 3.59 1.35
C LEU A 73 6.58 4.90 0.63
N ARG A 74 7.61 5.68 0.27
CA ARG A 74 7.41 6.94 -0.42
C ARG A 74 6.80 6.72 -1.81
N ILE A 75 7.30 5.77 -2.59
CA ILE A 75 6.76 5.48 -3.94
C ILE A 75 5.29 5.06 -3.83
N PHE A 76 4.92 4.21 -2.87
CA PHE A 76 3.54 3.79 -2.70
C PHE A 76 2.61 4.95 -2.33
N PHE A 77 3.03 5.82 -1.39
CA PHE A 77 2.30 7.05 -1.09
C PHE A 77 2.18 7.98 -2.31
N HIS A 78 3.28 8.16 -3.05
CA HIS A 78 3.34 9.02 -4.23
C HIS A 78 2.56 8.47 -5.44
N ASP A 79 2.31 7.17 -5.51
CA ASP A 79 1.44 6.54 -6.52
C ASP A 79 -0.04 6.77 -6.15
N CYS A 80 -0.41 6.43 -4.92
CA CYS A 80 -1.80 6.46 -4.47
C CYS A 80 -2.43 7.86 -4.41
N LEU A 81 -1.64 8.90 -4.07
CA LEU A 81 -2.18 10.23 -3.77
C LEU A 81 -2.45 11.16 -4.96
N PRO A 82 -1.81 11.03 -6.14
CA PRO A 82 -2.15 11.86 -7.31
C PRO A 82 -3.39 11.42 -8.07
N GLN A 83 -3.53 10.12 -8.38
CA GLN A 83 -4.68 9.63 -9.16
C GLN A 83 -5.20 8.24 -8.75
N GLY A 84 -4.56 7.58 -7.78
CA GLY A 84 -4.99 6.28 -7.26
C GLY A 84 -3.81 5.31 -7.21
N CYS A 85 -3.94 4.20 -6.49
CA CYS A 85 -2.87 3.19 -6.42
C CYS A 85 -2.89 2.33 -7.69
N ASP A 86 -2.42 2.90 -8.80
CA ASP A 86 -2.57 2.37 -10.15
C ASP A 86 -1.24 2.28 -10.91
N ALA A 87 -0.11 2.38 -10.22
CA ALA A 87 1.24 2.35 -10.80
C ALA A 87 1.50 3.40 -11.90
N SER A 88 0.69 4.47 -11.99
CA SER A 88 0.94 5.56 -12.95
C SER A 88 2.32 6.18 -12.77
N ILE A 89 2.82 6.18 -11.53
CA ILE A 89 4.16 6.68 -11.19
C ILE A 89 5.28 5.97 -11.94
N LEU A 90 5.05 4.74 -12.42
CA LEU A 90 5.99 3.96 -13.20
C LEU A 90 5.97 4.31 -14.69
N LEU A 91 5.01 5.10 -15.16
CA LEU A 91 4.95 5.56 -16.55
C LEU A 91 5.90 6.74 -16.78
N ASP A 92 6.22 6.98 -18.05
CA ASP A 92 7.13 8.03 -18.46
C ASP A 92 6.53 9.43 -18.24
N GLY A 93 7.40 10.39 -17.90
CA GLY A 93 6.99 11.78 -17.64
C GLY A 93 6.59 12.04 -16.19
N GLU A 94 5.79 11.19 -15.55
CA GLU A 94 5.29 11.47 -14.18
C GLU A 94 6.43 11.66 -13.16
N LYS A 95 7.47 10.82 -13.28
CA LYS A 95 8.63 10.84 -12.40
C LYS A 95 9.41 12.16 -12.43
N SER A 96 9.26 12.99 -13.47
CA SER A 96 9.96 14.28 -13.56
C SER A 96 9.15 15.45 -12.99
N PHE A 97 7.90 15.22 -12.59
CA PHE A 97 7.02 16.26 -12.08
C PHE A 97 7.25 16.52 -10.59
N GLY A 98 7.58 17.77 -10.26
CA GLY A 98 7.55 18.31 -8.90
C GLY A 98 8.12 17.36 -7.82
N PRO A 99 7.31 16.97 -6.81
CA PRO A 99 7.74 16.05 -5.75
C PRO A 99 8.31 14.72 -6.24
N ASN A 100 7.85 14.20 -7.39
CA ASN A 100 8.26 12.89 -7.92
C ASN A 100 9.69 12.90 -8.50
N ALA A 101 10.23 14.07 -8.86
CA ALA A 101 11.60 14.22 -9.42
C ALA A 101 12.73 13.76 -8.48
N SER A 102 12.41 13.51 -7.21
CA SER A 102 13.35 13.10 -6.18
C SER A 102 13.14 11.67 -5.66
N LEU A 103 12.28 10.87 -6.31
CA LEU A 103 12.05 9.48 -5.91
C LEU A 103 13.35 8.68 -5.96
N GLN A 104 13.49 7.72 -5.04
CA GLN A 104 14.74 6.96 -4.91
C GLN A 104 14.90 6.01 -6.12
N PRO A 105 15.95 6.18 -6.96
CA PRO A 105 16.12 5.35 -8.16
C PRO A 105 16.24 3.87 -7.85
N ARG A 106 16.90 3.52 -6.73
CA ARG A 106 17.10 2.14 -6.29
C ARG A 106 15.78 1.42 -5.95
N ALA A 107 14.82 2.12 -5.35
CA ALA A 107 13.50 1.55 -5.05
C ALA A 107 12.67 1.35 -6.33
N LEU A 108 12.76 2.27 -7.30
CA LEU A 108 12.14 2.09 -8.62
C LEU A 108 12.75 0.90 -9.37
N GLN A 109 14.06 0.74 -9.33
CA GLN A 109 14.76 -0.42 -9.91
C GLN A 109 14.37 -1.73 -9.24
N LEU A 110 14.16 -1.73 -7.91
CA LEU A 110 13.67 -2.90 -7.20
C LEU A 110 12.26 -3.30 -7.66
N ILE A 111 11.33 -2.34 -7.78
CA ILE A 111 9.96 -2.60 -8.27
C ILE A 111 10.01 -3.24 -9.66
N GLU A 112 10.82 -2.70 -10.57
CA GLU A 112 10.99 -3.25 -11.92
C GLU A 112 11.64 -4.65 -11.90
N SER A 113 12.63 -4.87 -11.04
CA SER A 113 13.25 -6.20 -10.86
C SER A 113 12.25 -7.22 -10.34
N ILE A 114 11.39 -6.84 -9.40
CA ILE A 114 10.32 -7.70 -8.87
C ILE A 114 9.32 -8.01 -9.99
N ARG A 115 8.87 -7.00 -10.75
CA ARG A 115 7.98 -7.20 -11.90
C ARG A 115 8.55 -8.20 -12.89
N ALA A 116 9.81 -8.03 -13.29
CA ALA A 116 10.46 -8.95 -14.22
C ALA A 116 10.51 -10.40 -13.68
N LYS A 117 10.84 -10.58 -12.39
CA LYS A 117 10.87 -11.90 -11.75
C LYS A 117 9.48 -12.53 -11.67
N VAL A 118 8.47 -11.77 -11.24
CA VAL A 118 7.08 -12.23 -11.16
C VAL A 118 6.56 -12.60 -12.54
N HIS A 119 6.78 -11.75 -13.56
CA HIS A 119 6.32 -12.00 -14.92
C HIS A 119 7.04 -13.17 -15.59
N ALA A 120 8.31 -13.43 -15.24
CA ALA A 120 9.02 -14.62 -15.70
C ALA A 120 8.44 -15.93 -15.15
N VAL A 121 7.84 -15.89 -13.96
CA VAL A 121 7.26 -17.07 -13.29
C VAL A 121 5.78 -17.24 -13.61
N CYS A 122 5.01 -16.15 -13.59
CA CYS A 122 3.55 -16.16 -13.62
C CYS A 122 2.94 -15.57 -14.90
N GLY A 123 3.76 -15.11 -15.85
CA GLY A 123 3.33 -14.28 -16.96
C GLY A 123 2.89 -12.87 -16.52
N ALA A 124 2.42 -12.07 -17.48
CA ALA A 124 1.95 -10.70 -17.23
C ALA A 124 0.54 -10.67 -16.61
N THR A 125 0.38 -11.34 -15.46
CA THR A 125 -0.91 -11.50 -14.75
C THR A 125 -1.01 -10.64 -13.49
N VAL A 126 0.13 -10.28 -12.90
CA VAL A 126 0.20 -9.44 -11.69
C VAL A 126 0.50 -8.00 -12.10
N SER A 127 -0.30 -7.06 -11.61
CA SER A 127 -0.15 -5.63 -11.88
C SER A 127 1.07 -5.05 -11.17
N CYS A 128 1.64 -4.00 -11.74
CA CYS A 128 2.68 -3.23 -11.09
C CYS A 128 2.16 -2.56 -9.81
N ALA A 129 0.89 -2.15 -9.80
CA ALA A 129 0.24 -1.57 -8.62
C ALA A 129 0.24 -2.52 -7.42
N ASP A 130 -0.08 -3.81 -7.63
CA ASP A 130 0.03 -4.81 -6.57
C ASP A 130 1.48 -5.10 -6.20
N ILE A 131 2.41 -5.11 -7.15
CA ILE A 131 3.84 -5.24 -6.84
C ILE A 131 4.32 -4.12 -5.91
N ILE A 132 3.95 -2.85 -6.16
CA ILE A 132 4.30 -1.71 -5.29
C ILE A 132 3.73 -1.92 -3.89
N ALA A 133 2.45 -2.29 -3.78
CA ALA A 133 1.77 -2.49 -2.49
C ALA A 133 2.39 -3.64 -1.68
N LEU A 134 2.61 -4.79 -2.32
CA LEU A 134 3.19 -5.99 -1.70
C LEU A 134 4.64 -5.73 -1.27
N ALA A 135 5.46 -5.14 -2.15
CA ALA A 135 6.85 -4.84 -1.86
C ALA A 135 7.00 -3.85 -0.69
N THR A 136 6.15 -2.83 -0.64
CA THR A 136 6.13 -1.85 0.45
C THR A 136 5.76 -2.50 1.78
N ARG A 137 4.72 -3.34 1.79
CA ARG A 137 4.29 -4.09 2.98
C ARG A 137 5.38 -5.03 3.50
N ASP A 138 6.05 -5.75 2.61
CA ASP A 138 7.19 -6.59 2.99
C ASP A 138 8.37 -5.77 3.52
N ALA A 139 8.67 -4.63 2.92
CA ALA A 139 9.77 -3.76 3.35
C ALA A 139 9.56 -3.18 4.75
N VAL A 140 8.32 -2.83 5.10
CA VAL A 140 7.92 -2.38 6.45
C VAL A 140 8.06 -3.52 7.46
N SER A 141 7.49 -4.69 7.15
CA SER A 141 7.57 -5.87 8.02
C SER A 141 9.02 -6.27 8.29
N LEU A 142 9.85 -6.32 7.24
CA LEU A 142 11.28 -6.65 7.34
C LEU A 142 12.09 -5.59 8.10
N ALA A 143 11.60 -4.36 8.20
CA ALA A 143 12.20 -3.28 9.00
C ALA A 143 11.76 -3.31 10.48
N GLY A 144 10.99 -4.32 10.91
CA GLY A 144 10.48 -4.43 12.28
C GLY A 144 9.12 -3.77 12.49
N GLY A 145 8.50 -3.26 11.43
CA GLY A 145 7.13 -2.76 11.46
C GLY A 145 6.07 -3.87 11.50
N PRO A 146 4.78 -3.50 11.61
CA PRO A 146 3.70 -4.47 11.65
C PRO A 146 3.58 -5.22 10.31
N SER A 147 3.19 -6.49 10.39
CA SER A 147 2.76 -7.26 9.22
C SER A 147 1.28 -6.99 8.97
N ILE A 148 0.98 -6.25 7.90
CA ILE A 148 -0.39 -5.89 7.52
C ILE A 148 -0.82 -6.76 6.33
N ALA A 149 -2.06 -7.26 6.38
CA ALA A 149 -2.66 -7.95 5.25
C ALA A 149 -2.84 -6.96 4.08
N MET A 150 -2.41 -7.33 2.88
CA MET A 150 -2.46 -6.44 1.72
C MET A 150 -3.40 -7.04 0.67
N PRO A 151 -4.64 -6.53 0.54
CA PRO A 151 -5.53 -6.92 -0.55
C PRO A 151 -4.87 -6.67 -1.91
N GLN A 152 -5.12 -7.57 -2.85
CA GLN A 152 -4.58 -7.59 -4.21
C GLN A 152 -5.73 -7.48 -5.22
N GLY A 153 -5.41 -7.22 -6.49
CA GLY A 153 -6.37 -7.01 -7.57
C GLY A 153 -6.38 -5.60 -8.13
N ARG A 154 -5.37 -4.78 -7.83
CA ARG A 154 -5.23 -3.44 -8.42
C ARG A 154 -4.90 -3.56 -9.91
N THR A 155 -5.31 -2.58 -10.70
CA THR A 155 -5.03 -2.51 -12.13
C THR A 155 -4.06 -1.39 -12.45
N ASP A 156 -3.16 -1.62 -13.41
CA ASP A 156 -2.22 -0.61 -13.86
C ASP A 156 -2.90 0.46 -14.72
N SER A 157 -2.53 1.72 -14.51
CA SER A 157 -3.01 2.86 -15.26
C SER A 157 -2.50 2.83 -16.70
N LEU A 158 -3.31 3.37 -17.61
CA LEU A 158 -2.91 3.56 -19.01
C LEU A 158 -2.30 4.94 -19.26
N ARG A 159 -2.29 5.82 -18.25
CA ARG A 159 -1.74 7.17 -18.35
C ARG A 159 -0.98 7.55 -17.08
N PRO A 160 0.11 8.34 -17.20
CA PRO A 160 0.71 8.96 -16.03
C PRO A 160 -0.27 9.98 -15.41
N ALA A 161 -0.07 10.26 -14.13
CA ALA A 161 -0.63 11.43 -13.50
C ALA A 161 -0.07 12.69 -14.16
N THR A 162 -0.96 13.64 -14.39
CA THR A 162 -0.61 14.97 -14.88
C THR A 162 0.22 15.71 -13.84
N ASN A 163 0.99 16.71 -14.27
CA ASN A 163 1.70 17.58 -13.34
C ASN A 163 0.74 18.26 -12.34
N ALA A 164 -0.51 18.54 -12.72
CA ALA A 164 -1.51 19.09 -11.80
C ALA A 164 -1.90 18.09 -10.71
N GLU A 165 -2.16 16.83 -11.07
CA GLU A 165 -2.45 15.74 -10.13
C GLU A 165 -1.27 15.49 -9.18
N VAL A 166 -0.03 15.44 -9.69
CA VAL A 166 1.18 15.26 -8.87
C VAL A 166 1.37 16.42 -7.89
N ASN A 167 1.06 17.66 -8.28
CA ASN A 167 1.14 18.82 -7.38
C ASN A 167 0.03 18.89 -6.33
N THR A 168 -0.86 17.88 -6.24
CA THR A 168 -1.77 17.72 -5.10
C THR A 168 -1.11 17.05 -3.89
N LEU A 169 0.07 16.45 -4.07
CA LEU A 169 0.87 15.89 -2.98
C LEU A 169 1.18 16.96 -1.93
N PRO A 170 1.03 16.64 -0.62
CA PRO A 170 1.26 17.61 0.43
C PRO A 170 2.71 18.08 0.44
N SER A 171 2.89 19.38 0.64
CA SER A 171 4.21 19.99 0.80
C SER A 171 4.76 19.63 2.19
N PRO A 172 6.08 19.45 2.35
CA PRO A 172 6.70 19.35 3.67
C PRO A 172 6.49 20.61 4.54
N PHE A 173 5.99 21.71 3.95
CA PHE A 173 5.68 22.96 4.64
C PHE A 173 4.18 23.20 4.83
N SER A 174 3.33 22.22 4.49
CA SER A 174 1.88 22.29 4.70
C SER A 174 1.55 22.29 6.19
N ASP A 175 0.60 23.13 6.61
CA ASP A 175 0.05 23.08 7.96
C ASP A 175 -0.93 21.91 8.13
N VAL A 176 -1.28 21.59 9.39
CA VAL A 176 -2.16 20.46 9.72
C VAL A 176 -3.53 20.58 9.04
N SER A 177 -4.08 21.78 8.92
CA SER A 177 -5.36 22.02 8.24
C SER A 177 -5.30 21.62 6.76
N THR A 178 -4.22 22.02 6.06
CA THR A 178 -3.98 21.64 4.67
C THR A 178 -3.80 20.13 4.52
N LEU A 179 -3.05 19.51 5.43
CA LEU A 179 -2.82 18.06 5.44
C LEU A 179 -4.13 17.28 5.60
N LEU A 180 -4.96 17.64 6.59
CA LEU A 180 -6.28 17.03 6.80
C LEU A 180 -7.17 17.16 5.56
N GLY A 181 -7.19 18.35 4.93
CA GLY A 181 -7.94 18.55 3.69
C GLY A 181 -7.46 17.66 2.54
N THR A 182 -6.14 17.46 2.40
CA THR A 182 -5.57 16.59 1.37
C THR A 182 -5.89 15.11 1.60
N PHE A 183 -5.76 14.63 2.84
CA PHE A 183 -6.05 13.23 3.19
C PHE A 183 -7.57 12.94 3.08
N SER A 184 -8.41 13.88 3.52
CA SER A 184 -9.88 13.74 3.41
C SER A 184 -10.35 13.59 1.96
N ARG A 185 -9.73 14.30 0.99
CA ARG A 185 -10.03 14.13 -0.45
C ARG A 185 -9.68 12.73 -1.00
N ARG A 186 -8.91 11.94 -0.23
CA ARG A 186 -8.54 10.55 -0.54
C ARG A 186 -9.27 9.54 0.33
N GLY A 187 -10.36 9.94 0.98
CA GLY A 187 -11.14 9.07 1.87
C GLY A 187 -10.53 8.87 3.26
N LEU A 188 -9.42 9.54 3.57
CA LEU A 188 -8.72 9.47 4.86
C LEU A 188 -9.10 10.70 5.71
N ALA A 189 -10.36 10.76 6.11
CA ALA A 189 -10.92 11.94 6.79
C ALA A 189 -10.66 11.95 8.30
N ASP A 190 -10.28 10.81 8.90
CA ASP A 190 -9.96 10.74 10.33
C ASP A 190 -8.56 11.35 10.56
N PRO A 191 -8.41 12.33 11.47
CA PRO A 191 -7.09 12.81 11.88
C PRO A 191 -6.12 11.72 12.32
N ALA A 192 -6.61 10.59 12.84
CA ALA A 192 -5.80 9.43 13.17
C ALA A 192 -5.10 8.83 11.94
N ASP A 193 -5.73 8.84 10.76
CA ASP A 193 -5.11 8.35 9.51
C ASP A 193 -3.89 9.19 9.14
N LEU A 194 -4.04 10.52 9.21
CA LEU A 194 -2.94 11.46 8.95
C LEU A 194 -1.79 11.22 9.93
N VAL A 195 -2.07 11.10 11.23
CA VAL A 195 -1.05 10.86 12.25
C VAL A 195 -0.35 9.51 12.06
N ALA A 196 -1.12 8.45 11.81
CA ALA A 196 -0.60 7.10 11.61
C ALA A 196 0.30 7.03 10.36
N LEU A 197 -0.16 7.57 9.23
CA LEU A 197 0.60 7.56 7.98
C LEU A 197 1.82 8.50 8.02
N SER A 198 1.76 9.59 8.79
CA SER A 198 2.94 10.43 9.08
C SER A 198 4.04 9.65 9.81
N GLY A 199 3.70 8.57 10.51
CA GLY A 199 4.65 7.62 11.10
C GLY A 199 5.57 6.94 10.08
N GLY A 200 5.23 6.95 8.78
CA GLY A 200 6.13 6.50 7.72
C GLY A 200 7.46 7.27 7.67
N HIS A 201 7.52 8.48 8.25
CA HIS A 201 8.75 9.25 8.42
C HIS A 201 9.69 8.71 9.52
N THR A 202 9.35 7.60 10.20
CA THR A 202 10.24 6.92 11.15
C THR A 202 11.41 6.18 10.50
N VAL A 203 11.45 6.11 9.17
CA VAL A 203 12.58 5.56 8.42
C VAL A 203 12.95 6.52 7.29
N GLY A 204 14.22 6.48 6.90
CA GLY A 204 14.70 7.17 5.72
C GLY A 204 15.41 8.49 6.02
N LYS A 205 15.49 9.33 4.99
CA LYS A 205 16.27 10.57 5.01
C LYS A 205 15.54 11.70 4.31
N ALA A 206 15.72 12.91 4.83
CA ALA A 206 15.29 14.14 4.18
C ALA A 206 16.47 14.92 3.60
N SER A 207 16.21 15.65 2.52
CA SER A 207 17.14 16.67 2.01
C SER A 207 17.23 17.84 2.99
N CYS A 208 18.44 18.39 3.16
CA CYS A 208 18.68 19.61 3.94
C CYS A 208 17.79 20.79 3.53
N SER A 209 17.35 20.86 2.27
CA SER A 209 16.43 21.90 1.78
C SER A 209 15.05 21.88 2.47
N PHE A 210 14.68 20.78 3.11
CA PHE A 210 13.39 20.63 3.81
C PHE A 210 13.48 20.88 5.32
N ILE A 211 14.69 20.96 5.87
CA ILE A 211 14.91 21.27 7.28
C ILE A 211 14.79 22.79 7.46
N ARG A 212 13.75 23.22 8.18
CA ARG A 212 13.54 24.63 8.57
C ARG A 212 13.35 24.73 10.07
N GLY A 213 13.80 25.84 10.65
CA GLY A 213 13.62 26.14 12.06
C GLY A 213 14.82 26.90 12.62
N ASN A 214 14.62 27.57 13.75
CA ASN A 214 15.69 28.18 14.54
C ASN A 214 15.66 27.70 16.00
N ASP A 215 15.03 26.55 16.26
CA ASP A 215 15.18 25.86 17.53
C ASP A 215 16.54 25.14 17.62
N ASP A 216 16.88 24.63 18.80
CA ASP A 216 18.19 23.99 19.03
C ASP A 216 18.40 22.74 18.17
N PHE A 217 17.34 21.95 17.98
CA PHE A 217 17.38 20.74 17.17
C PHE A 217 17.62 21.08 15.69
N SER A 218 16.86 22.01 15.13
CA SER A 218 17.01 22.50 13.76
C SER A 218 18.40 23.10 13.51
N ARG A 219 18.97 23.82 14.48
CA ARG A 219 20.35 24.35 14.38
C ARG A 219 21.41 23.24 14.35
N ARG A 220 21.26 22.20 15.18
CA ARG A 220 22.16 21.03 15.15
C ARG A 220 22.06 20.27 13.83
N LEU A 221 20.84 20.13 13.31
CA LEU A 221 20.59 19.51 12.00
C LEU A 221 21.21 20.33 10.86
N ALA A 222 21.06 21.66 10.91
CA ALA A 222 21.66 22.58 9.95
C ALA A 222 23.19 22.56 9.97
N ALA A 223 23.82 22.27 11.11
CA ALA A 223 25.28 22.08 11.19
C ALA A 223 25.75 20.88 10.36
N ASN A 224 25.01 19.76 10.34
CA ASN A 224 25.30 18.63 9.44
C ASN A 224 25.05 18.99 7.96
N CYS A 225 24.14 19.93 7.69
CA CYS A 225 23.86 20.46 6.35
C CYS A 225 24.86 21.51 5.85
N SER A 226 25.81 21.95 6.68
CA SER A 226 26.76 23.03 6.34
C SER A 226 27.89 22.58 5.40
N ALA A 227 28.07 21.27 5.18
CA ALA A 227 28.98 20.71 4.17
C ALA A 227 28.39 20.70 2.73
N GLY A 228 27.15 21.16 2.54
CA GLY A 228 26.51 21.33 1.22
C GLY A 228 25.00 21.09 1.24
N ARG A 229 24.25 21.89 0.45
CA ARG A 229 22.77 21.84 0.36
C ARG A 229 22.19 20.52 -0.23
N THR A 230 23.04 19.60 -0.65
CA THR A 230 22.70 18.29 -1.23
C THR A 230 22.85 17.14 -0.24
N GLY A 231 23.28 17.40 1.00
CA GLY A 231 23.39 16.38 2.04
C GLY A 231 22.03 15.76 2.39
N LYS A 232 22.01 14.44 2.57
CA LYS A 232 20.86 13.71 3.11
C LYS A 232 21.06 13.50 4.61
N GLN A 233 20.15 13.98 5.43
CA GLN A 233 20.18 13.80 6.88
C GLN A 233 19.49 12.47 7.24
N SER A 234 20.15 11.62 8.04
CA SER A 234 19.44 10.55 8.75
C SER A 234 18.50 11.18 9.77
N LEU A 235 17.20 10.89 9.66
CA LEU A 235 16.22 11.32 10.66
C LEU A 235 16.19 10.36 11.86
N ASP A 236 16.78 9.18 11.69
CA ASP A 236 17.09 8.25 12.77
C ASP A 236 18.22 8.85 13.62
N ILE A 237 17.95 9.11 14.90
CA ILE A 237 18.98 9.26 15.91
C ILE A 237 19.47 7.84 16.20
N GLU A 238 20.67 7.48 15.74
CA GLU A 238 21.36 6.27 16.23
C GLU A 238 21.69 6.39 17.73
#